data_AF-A0A0E0LP99-F1
#
_entry.id   AF-A0A0E0LP99-F1
#
_cell.length_a   1.000
_cell.length_b   1.000
_cell.length_c   1.000
_cell.angle_alpha   90.00
_cell.angle_beta   90.00
_cell.angle_gamma   90.00
#
_symmetry.space_group_name_H-M   'P 1'
#
loop_
_entity.id
_entity.type
_entity.pdbx_description
1 polymer ?
#
loop_
_entity_poly.entity_id
_entity_poly.type
_entity_poly.pdbx_seq_one_letter_code
_entity_poly.pdbx_strand_id
1 'polypeptide(L)'
;MAADSADPVITTATCAHCHREVPSPNIALHSAHCARNLQKCEHCGYMVPRKLMDEHYDENHAPMICSLCQKTIQRELWDLHKGLQCPQRMLACQYCDFELPAADIYEHQNIVSLAGSTSDCGNGLDTTSSSILNPLLLQNLQVTEARWKKKKRAIQQKNNQYDPSALMAYNASNFLSRL
;
A
#
# COMPACT_ATOMS: atom_id res chain seq x y z
N MET A 1 54.28 -46.38 -8.43
CA MET A 1 53.49 -45.91 -9.59
C MET A 1 52.28 -45.19 -9.01
N ALA A 2 52.29 -43.86 -8.98
CA ALA A 2 51.16 -43.07 -8.52
C ALA A 2 50.28 -42.76 -9.75
N ALA A 3 49.05 -43.25 -9.73
CA ALA A 3 48.03 -42.84 -10.69
C ALA A 3 47.53 -41.47 -10.24
N ASP A 4 47.87 -40.44 -10.99
CA ASP A 4 47.35 -39.09 -10.79
C ASP A 4 45.94 -39.04 -11.38
N SER A 5 44.97 -38.95 -10.49
CA SER A 5 43.54 -38.87 -10.79
C SER A 5 43.25 -37.50 -11.40
N ALA A 6 43.26 -37.41 -12.73
CA ALA A 6 42.79 -36.23 -13.43
C ALA A 6 41.27 -36.14 -13.29
N ASP A 7 40.80 -35.52 -12.21
CA ASP A 7 39.41 -35.05 -12.14
C ASP A 7 39.19 -34.07 -13.31
N PRO A 8 38.17 -34.29 -14.17
CA PRO A 8 37.88 -33.37 -15.25
C PRO A 8 37.47 -32.03 -14.66
N VAL A 9 38.28 -30.99 -14.89
CA VAL A 9 37.93 -29.60 -14.57
C VAL A 9 36.67 -29.25 -15.36
N ILE A 10 35.51 -29.33 -14.70
CA ILE A 10 34.24 -28.91 -15.30
C ILE A 10 34.26 -27.39 -15.36
N THR A 11 34.50 -26.86 -16.56
CA THR A 11 34.36 -25.44 -16.83
C THR A 11 32.88 -25.06 -16.81
N THR A 12 32.56 -23.93 -16.17
CA THR A 12 31.22 -23.36 -16.10
C THR A 12 31.16 -22.06 -16.90
N ALA A 13 29.98 -21.73 -17.42
CA ALA A 13 29.67 -20.50 -18.13
C ALA A 13 28.36 -19.91 -17.57
N THR A 14 28.25 -18.59 -17.55
CA THR A 14 27.07 -17.90 -17.00
C THR A 14 25.99 -17.71 -18.07
N CYS A 15 24.75 -18.09 -17.76
CA CYS A 15 23.62 -17.86 -18.65
C CYS A 15 23.21 -16.38 -18.66
N ALA A 16 23.14 -15.75 -19.82
CA ALA A 16 22.74 -14.34 -19.95
C ALA A 16 21.28 -14.05 -19.52
N HIS A 17 20.42 -15.08 -19.47
CA HIS A 17 19.00 -14.91 -19.14
C HIS A 17 18.71 -15.03 -17.64
N CYS A 18 19.18 -16.10 -16.99
CA CYS A 18 18.98 -16.31 -15.55
C CYS A 18 20.19 -15.94 -14.69
N HIS A 19 21.32 -15.55 -15.29
CA HIS A 19 22.57 -15.18 -14.62
C HIS A 19 23.15 -16.28 -13.71
N ARG A 20 22.80 -17.56 -13.97
CA ARG A 20 23.34 -18.71 -13.23
C ARG A 20 24.51 -19.34 -13.97
N GLU A 21 25.46 -19.87 -13.20
CA GLU A 21 26.54 -20.69 -13.71
C GLU A 21 26.02 -22.08 -14.11
N VAL A 22 26.38 -22.51 -15.31
CA VAL A 22 25.99 -23.78 -15.90
C VAL A 22 27.24 -24.40 -16.52
N PRO A 23 27.43 -25.73 -16.48
CA PRO A 23 28.55 -26.36 -17.17
C PRO A 23 28.64 -25.90 -18.63
N SER A 24 29.81 -25.42 -19.03
CA SER A 24 30.11 -24.94 -20.39
C SER A 24 29.60 -25.85 -21.50
N PRO A 25 29.71 -27.19 -21.46
CA PRO A 25 29.17 -28.04 -22.52
C PRO A 25 27.63 -27.98 -22.62
N ASN A 26 26.94 -27.64 -21.54
CA ASN A 26 25.47 -27.64 -21.47
C ASN A 26 24.85 -26.24 -21.55
N ILE A 27 25.67 -25.17 -21.63
CA ILE A 27 25.18 -23.78 -21.58
C ILE A 27 24.22 -23.44 -22.73
N ALA A 28 24.44 -23.98 -23.93
CA ALA A 28 23.59 -23.73 -25.09
C ALA A 28 22.18 -24.33 -24.89
N LEU A 29 22.11 -25.59 -24.45
CA LEU A 29 20.84 -26.26 -24.12
C LEU A 29 20.13 -25.55 -22.98
N HIS A 30 20.87 -25.20 -21.92
CA HIS A 30 20.31 -24.45 -20.79
C HIS A 30 19.75 -23.10 -21.25
N SER A 31 20.48 -22.34 -22.06
CA SER A 31 20.05 -21.01 -22.49
C SER A 31 18.75 -21.06 -23.29
N ALA A 32 18.63 -22.02 -24.22
CA ALA A 32 17.40 -22.24 -24.97
C ALA A 32 16.23 -22.73 -24.08
N HIS A 33 16.49 -23.55 -23.06
CA HIS A 33 15.47 -23.99 -22.12
C HIS A 33 15.04 -22.86 -21.17
N CYS A 34 16.01 -22.13 -20.62
CA CYS A 34 15.85 -21.04 -19.69
C CYS A 34 15.03 -19.90 -20.30
N ALA A 35 15.38 -19.44 -21.49
CA ALA A 35 14.67 -18.35 -22.17
C ALA A 35 13.20 -18.70 -22.49
N ARG A 36 12.94 -19.97 -22.84
CA ARG A 36 11.59 -20.44 -23.19
C ARG A 36 10.71 -20.73 -21.99
N ASN A 37 11.28 -21.22 -20.89
CA ASN A 37 10.49 -21.75 -19.76
C ASN A 37 10.53 -20.89 -18.51
N LEU A 38 11.57 -20.10 -18.31
CA LEU A 38 11.70 -19.21 -17.15
C LEU A 38 11.46 -17.77 -17.60
N GLN A 39 11.00 -16.94 -16.67
CA GLN A 39 10.95 -15.50 -16.84
C GLN A 39 11.19 -14.84 -15.48
N LYS A 40 11.70 -13.61 -15.50
CA LYS A 40 11.93 -12.83 -14.30
C LYS A 40 10.59 -12.22 -13.84
N CYS A 41 10.24 -12.39 -12.58
CA CYS A 41 9.09 -11.72 -11.97
C CYS A 41 9.39 -10.21 -11.87
N GLU A 42 8.44 -9.37 -12.28
CA GLU A 42 8.60 -7.90 -12.27
C GLU A 42 8.49 -7.30 -10.85
N HIS A 43 7.88 -8.03 -9.91
CA HIS A 43 7.67 -7.57 -8.53
C HIS A 43 8.85 -7.88 -7.61
N CYS A 44 9.35 -9.13 -7.62
CA CYS A 44 10.45 -9.56 -6.75
C CYS A 44 11.78 -9.79 -7.47
N GLY A 45 11.79 -9.82 -8.80
CA GLY A 45 13.01 -10.06 -9.58
C GLY A 45 13.49 -11.51 -9.61
N TYR A 46 12.77 -12.47 -9.02
CA TYR A 46 13.12 -13.89 -9.07
C TYR A 46 12.80 -14.54 -10.41
N MET A 47 13.59 -15.55 -10.80
CA MET A 47 13.32 -16.35 -11.99
C MET A 47 12.27 -17.43 -11.67
N VAL A 48 11.11 -17.34 -12.30
CA VAL A 48 9.96 -18.24 -12.08
C VAL A 48 9.59 -18.92 -13.40
N PRO A 49 9.18 -20.20 -13.40
CA PRO A 49 8.63 -20.84 -14.58
C PRO A 49 7.43 -20.07 -15.13
N ARG A 50 7.40 -19.82 -16.44
CA ARG A 50 6.33 -19.05 -17.09
C ARG A 50 4.94 -19.60 -16.78
N LYS A 51 4.82 -20.93 -16.74
CA LYS A 51 3.56 -21.64 -16.44
C LYS A 51 3.06 -21.44 -15.00
N LEU A 52 3.95 -21.09 -14.08
CA LEU A 52 3.64 -20.90 -12.65
C LEU A 52 3.69 -19.43 -12.26
N MET A 53 3.79 -18.51 -13.23
CA MET A 53 3.92 -17.08 -12.90
C MET A 53 2.64 -16.53 -12.27
N ASP A 54 1.47 -16.97 -12.75
CA ASP A 54 0.18 -16.54 -12.23
C ASP A 54 0.01 -17.02 -10.77
N GLU A 55 0.26 -18.30 -10.50
CA GLU A 55 0.25 -18.86 -9.14
C GLU A 55 1.27 -18.17 -8.23
N HIS A 56 2.49 -17.94 -8.72
CA HIS A 56 3.50 -17.17 -7.98
C HIS A 56 3.00 -15.76 -7.63
N TYR A 57 2.36 -15.07 -8.58
CA TYR A 57 1.79 -13.75 -8.33
C TYR A 57 0.69 -13.81 -7.27
N ASP A 58 -0.25 -14.74 -7.37
CA ASP A 58 -1.37 -14.88 -6.44
C ASP A 58 -0.90 -15.16 -5.01
N GLU A 59 0.10 -16.02 -4.85
CA GLU A 59 0.63 -16.37 -3.54
C GLU A 59 1.57 -15.31 -2.94
N ASN A 60 2.36 -14.62 -3.78
CA ASN A 60 3.50 -13.81 -3.31
C ASN A 60 3.36 -12.31 -3.54
N HIS A 61 2.43 -11.86 -4.38
CA HIS A 61 2.27 -10.43 -4.75
C HIS A 61 0.82 -9.95 -4.79
N ALA A 62 -0.16 -10.85 -4.94
CA ALA A 62 -1.54 -10.44 -5.07
C ALA A 62 -2.00 -9.70 -3.80
N PRO A 63 -2.71 -8.57 -3.99
CA PRO A 63 -3.29 -7.82 -2.88
C PRO A 63 -4.25 -8.67 -2.05
N MET A 64 -4.26 -8.42 -0.74
CA MET A 64 -5.13 -9.10 0.22
C MET A 64 -6.21 -8.15 0.75
N ILE A 65 -7.39 -8.69 1.06
CA ILE A 65 -8.48 -7.94 1.65
C ILE A 65 -8.38 -8.01 3.18
N CYS A 66 -8.31 -6.86 3.84
CA CYS A 66 -8.27 -6.78 5.30
C CYS A 66 -9.63 -7.17 5.90
N SER A 67 -9.66 -8.16 6.79
CA SER A 67 -10.89 -8.60 7.47
C SER A 67 -11.52 -7.52 8.36
N LEU A 68 -10.70 -6.63 8.93
CA LEU A 68 -11.16 -5.59 9.86
C LEU A 68 -11.75 -4.38 9.14
N CYS A 69 -11.09 -3.89 8.09
CA CYS A 69 -11.50 -2.67 7.38
C CYS A 69 -12.04 -2.90 5.96
N GLN A 70 -12.05 -4.14 5.48
CA GLN A 70 -12.55 -4.57 4.16
C GLN A 70 -11.89 -3.86 2.96
N LYS A 71 -10.69 -3.30 3.15
CA LYS A 71 -9.90 -2.68 2.08
C LYS A 71 -8.93 -3.67 1.47
N THR A 72 -8.73 -3.56 0.15
CA THR A 72 -7.69 -4.28 -0.58
C THR A 72 -6.35 -3.59 -0.39
N ILE A 73 -5.36 -4.34 0.12
CA ILE A 73 -4.04 -3.83 0.49
C ILE A 73 -2.99 -4.66 -0.25
N GLN A 74 -1.97 -4.01 -0.80
CA GLN A 74 -0.82 -4.69 -1.40
C GLN A 74 -0.11 -5.57 -0.38
N ARG A 75 0.37 -6.73 -0.80
CA ARG A 75 0.97 -7.72 0.10
C ARG A 75 2.22 -7.18 0.80
N GLU A 76 3.02 -6.39 0.11
CA GLU A 76 4.22 -5.74 0.64
C GLU A 76 3.90 -4.75 1.76
N LEU A 77 2.69 -4.18 1.77
CA LEU A 77 2.21 -3.24 2.78
C LEU A 77 1.34 -3.90 3.86
N TRP A 78 1.15 -5.22 3.80
CA TRP A 78 0.22 -5.92 4.68
C TRP A 78 0.59 -5.86 6.15
N ASP A 79 1.87 -6.08 6.47
CA ASP A 79 2.36 -6.03 7.85
C ASP A 79 2.28 -4.63 8.42
N LEU A 80 2.64 -3.62 7.61
CA LEU A 80 2.49 -2.21 7.97
C LEU A 80 1.02 -1.83 8.18
N HIS A 81 0.13 -2.33 7.33
CA HIS A 81 -1.30 -2.10 7.46
C HIS A 81 -1.83 -2.67 8.77
N LYS A 82 -1.56 -3.95 9.06
CA LYS A 82 -2.01 -4.60 10.30
C LYS A 82 -1.47 -3.92 11.55
N GLY A 83 -0.19 -3.53 11.54
CA GLY A 83 0.46 -2.93 12.71
C GLY A 83 0.03 -1.49 12.97
N LEU A 84 -0.04 -0.66 11.93
CA LEU A 84 -0.09 0.80 12.11
C LEU A 84 -1.23 1.49 11.34
N GLN A 85 -1.54 1.06 10.11
CA GLN A 85 -2.43 1.84 9.24
C GLN A 85 -3.89 1.38 9.21
N CYS A 86 -4.20 0.18 9.69
CA CYS A 86 -5.57 -0.30 9.71
C CYS A 86 -6.40 0.58 10.65
N PRO A 87 -7.46 1.26 10.18
CA PRO A 87 -8.29 2.11 11.04
C PRO A 87 -9.10 1.30 12.05
N GLN A 88 -9.31 0.02 11.77
CA GLN A 88 -10.06 -0.92 12.59
C GLN A 88 -9.13 -1.80 13.45
N ARG A 89 -7.84 -1.46 13.57
CA ARG A 89 -6.94 -2.16 14.50
C ARG A 89 -7.31 -1.81 15.94
N MET A 90 -7.31 -2.81 16.81
CA MET A 90 -7.59 -2.62 18.23
C MET A 90 -6.39 -1.98 18.94
N LEU A 91 -6.65 -1.00 19.77
CA LEU A 91 -5.69 -0.33 20.63
C LEU A 91 -6.28 -0.14 22.02
N ALA A 92 -5.47 -0.41 23.05
CA ALA A 92 -5.82 -0.07 24.41
C ALA A 92 -5.68 1.44 24.66
N CYS A 93 -6.68 2.03 25.29
CA CYS A 93 -6.63 3.39 25.77
C CYS A 93 -5.59 3.52 26.89
N GLN A 94 -4.67 4.49 26.78
CA GLN A 94 -3.63 4.74 27.79
C GLN A 94 -4.13 5.21 29.17
N TYR A 95 -5.43 5.50 29.30
CA TYR A 95 -6.02 6.03 30.53
C TYR A 95 -6.96 5.05 31.25
N CYS A 96 -7.55 4.11 30.53
CA CYS A 96 -8.53 3.16 31.08
C CYS A 96 -8.35 1.73 30.57
N ASP A 97 -7.27 1.45 29.83
CA ASP A 97 -6.90 0.16 29.25
C ASP A 97 -7.97 -0.49 28.34
N PHE A 98 -9.04 0.24 28.00
CA PHE A 98 -10.12 -0.26 27.16
C PHE A 98 -9.69 -0.34 25.69
N GLU A 99 -9.98 -1.46 25.04
CA GLU A 99 -9.59 -1.71 23.65
C GLU A 99 -10.63 -1.19 22.65
N LEU A 100 -10.20 -0.29 21.77
CA LEU A 100 -11.04 0.35 20.75
C LEU A 100 -10.37 0.30 19.36
N PRO A 101 -11.16 0.37 18.28
CA PRO A 101 -10.62 0.65 16.95
C PRO A 101 -9.79 1.95 16.94
N ALA A 102 -8.66 1.95 16.23
CA ALA A 102 -7.78 3.11 16.12
C ALA A 102 -8.46 4.37 15.55
N ALA A 103 -9.55 4.21 14.79
CA ALA A 103 -10.37 5.32 14.33
C ALA A 103 -11.05 6.08 15.49
N ASP A 104 -11.41 5.38 16.56
CA ASP A 104 -12.26 5.88 17.63
C ASP A 104 -11.46 6.25 18.90
N ILE A 105 -10.22 5.78 19.01
CA ILE A 105 -9.39 5.97 20.22
C ILE A 105 -9.11 7.44 20.54
N TYR A 106 -8.95 8.30 19.53
CA TYR A 106 -8.68 9.73 19.75
C TYR A 106 -9.89 10.45 20.36
N GLU A 107 -11.09 10.16 19.87
CA GLU A 107 -12.33 10.74 20.42
C GLU A 107 -12.55 10.25 21.86
N HIS A 108 -12.31 8.97 22.11
CA HIS A 108 -12.39 8.38 23.43
C HIS A 108 -11.38 9.01 24.42
N GLN A 109 -10.10 9.14 24.04
CA GLN A 109 -9.07 9.74 24.90
C GLN A 109 -9.38 11.19 25.25
N ASN A 110 -9.97 11.97 24.34
CA ASN A 110 -10.38 13.35 24.61
C ASN A 110 -11.48 13.42 25.68
N ILE A 111 -12.41 12.47 25.70
CA ILE A 111 -13.47 12.42 26.71
C ILE A 111 -12.91 11.95 28.06
N VAL A 112 -12.13 10.87 28.07
CA VAL A 112 -11.56 10.30 29.31
C VAL A 112 -10.58 11.27 29.97
N SER A 113 -9.78 12.00 29.19
CA SER A 113 -8.83 12.99 29.72
C SER A 113 -9.51 14.23 30.33
N LEU A 114 -10.70 14.62 29.85
CA LEU A 114 -11.46 15.76 30.37
C LEU A 114 -12.39 15.38 31.52
N ALA A 115 -12.91 14.14 31.54
CA ALA A 115 -13.97 13.72 32.45
C ALA A 115 -13.48 13.21 33.81
N GLY A 116 -12.17 13.05 34.03
CA GLY A 116 -11.61 12.73 35.35
C GLY A 116 -12.31 11.55 36.02
N SER A 117 -12.05 10.33 35.53
CA SER A 117 -12.43 9.08 36.21
C SER A 117 -13.93 8.96 36.55
N THR A 118 -14.83 9.15 35.58
CA THR A 118 -16.17 8.55 35.68
C THR A 118 -16.12 7.16 35.06
N SER A 119 -16.22 6.16 35.93
CA SER A 119 -15.92 4.74 35.79
C SER A 119 -16.73 3.92 34.77
N ASP A 120 -17.48 4.54 33.86
CA ASP A 120 -18.31 3.79 32.91
C ASP A 120 -17.86 4.03 31.47
N CYS A 121 -16.79 3.31 31.09
CA CYS A 121 -16.50 3.00 29.69
C CYS A 121 -17.36 1.81 29.19
N GLY A 122 -18.41 1.43 29.93
CA GLY A 122 -19.28 0.30 29.68
C GLY A 122 -20.60 0.71 29.01
N ASN A 123 -20.80 0.17 27.81
CA ASN A 123 -22.04 0.02 27.05
C ASN A 123 -22.45 1.21 26.17
N GLY A 124 -22.07 1.07 24.90
CA GLY A 124 -22.78 1.72 23.82
C GLY A 124 -22.77 0.83 22.58
N LEU A 125 -23.56 -0.25 22.58
CA LEU A 125 -24.26 -0.78 21.40
C LEU A 125 -25.33 -1.81 21.82
N ASP A 126 -26.30 -1.38 22.64
CA ASP A 126 -27.61 -2.03 22.70
C ASP A 126 -28.56 -1.24 21.79
N THR A 127 -28.73 -1.71 20.57
CA THR A 127 -29.69 -1.19 19.60
C THR A 127 -31.13 -1.53 19.99
N THR A 128 -31.66 -1.05 21.12
CA THR A 128 -33.11 -1.14 21.41
C THR A 128 -33.57 -0.09 22.44
N SER A 129 -33.88 1.13 22.02
CA SER A 129 -35.07 1.89 22.46
C SER A 129 -35.07 3.30 21.89
N SER A 130 -36.16 3.62 21.23
CA SER A 130 -36.54 4.94 20.75
C SER A 130 -36.44 6.03 21.82
N SER A 131 -36.21 7.27 21.37
CA SER A 131 -36.26 8.54 22.13
C SER A 131 -34.95 8.80 22.89
N ILE A 132 -34.05 9.68 22.48
CA ILE A 132 -34.23 11.10 22.16
C ILE A 132 -33.08 11.48 21.21
N LEU A 133 -33.39 11.89 19.98
CA LEU A 133 -32.44 12.62 19.15
C LEU A 133 -32.17 13.97 19.81
N ASN A 134 -30.94 14.18 20.27
CA ASN A 134 -30.52 15.43 20.87
C ASN A 134 -30.53 16.54 19.78
N PRO A 135 -31.39 17.58 19.87
CA PRO A 135 -31.61 18.56 18.80
C PRO A 135 -30.38 19.41 18.43
N LEU A 136 -29.32 19.37 19.24
CA LEU A 136 -28.10 20.16 19.04
C LEU A 136 -27.10 19.54 18.05
N LEU A 137 -27.19 18.23 17.76
CA LEU A 137 -26.31 17.58 16.76
C LEU A 137 -26.73 17.89 15.31
N LEU A 138 -27.99 18.26 15.08
CA LEU A 138 -28.49 18.62 13.74
C LEU A 138 -28.11 20.04 13.30
N GLN A 139 -27.80 20.94 14.23
CA GLN A 139 -27.37 22.30 13.87
C GLN A 139 -25.89 22.34 13.44
N ASN A 140 -25.05 21.42 13.95
CA ASN A 140 -23.63 21.38 13.60
C ASN A 140 -23.33 20.72 12.24
N LEU A 141 -24.25 19.92 11.69
CA LEU A 141 -24.11 19.36 10.34
C LEU A 141 -24.32 20.43 9.25
N GLN A 142 -25.15 21.45 9.50
CA GLN A 142 -25.42 22.51 8.52
C GLN A 142 -24.29 23.53 8.42
N VAL A 143 -23.58 23.77 9.53
CA VAL A 143 -22.43 24.69 9.59
C VAL A 143 -21.22 24.15 8.82
N THR A 144 -21.01 22.82 8.83
CA THR A 144 -19.88 22.18 8.14
C THR A 144 -20.08 22.10 6.63
N GLU A 145 -21.30 21.84 6.14
CA GLU A 145 -21.62 21.83 4.71
C GLU A 145 -21.43 23.21 4.04
N ALA A 146 -21.86 24.29 4.70
CA ALA A 146 -21.74 25.65 4.17
C ALA A 146 -20.26 26.06 4.02
N ARG A 147 -19.43 25.67 4.99
CA ARG A 147 -17.98 25.93 4.99
C ARG A 147 -17.27 25.12 3.89
N TRP A 148 -17.68 23.86 3.66
CA TRP A 148 -17.18 23.03 2.57
C TRP A 148 -17.60 23.55 1.19
N LYS A 149 -18.86 23.96 1.01
CA LYS A 149 -19.35 24.55 -0.26
C LYS A 149 -18.60 25.85 -0.61
N LYS A 150 -18.29 26.69 0.39
CA LYS A 150 -17.49 27.92 0.21
C LYS A 150 -16.04 27.61 -0.16
N LYS A 151 -15.40 26.62 0.49
CA LYS A 151 -14.02 26.20 0.19
C LYS A 151 -13.90 25.56 -1.21
N LYS A 152 -14.89 24.76 -1.62
CA LYS A 152 -14.95 24.13 -2.96
C LYS A 152 -15.08 25.17 -4.08
N ARG A 153 -15.91 26.21 -3.89
CA ARG A 153 -16.05 27.32 -4.86
C ARG A 153 -14.77 28.15 -4.98
N ALA A 154 -14.06 28.40 -3.88
CA ALA A 154 -12.77 29.10 -3.90
C ALA A 154 -11.68 28.33 -4.65
N ILE A 155 -11.66 27.00 -4.56
CA ILE A 155 -10.72 26.14 -5.30
C ILE A 155 -11.07 26.13 -6.79
N GLN A 156 -12.35 26.04 -7.15
CA GLN A 156 -12.80 26.08 -8.56
C GLN A 156 -12.45 27.42 -9.24
N GLN A 157 -12.60 28.56 -8.55
CA GLN A 157 -12.22 29.86 -9.10
C GLN A 157 -10.71 30.00 -9.30
N LYS A 158 -9.89 29.45 -8.40
CA LYS A 158 -8.42 29.42 -8.58
C LYS A 158 -8.00 28.58 -9.79
N ASN A 159 -8.66 27.46 -10.04
CA ASN A 159 -8.37 26.62 -11.21
C ASN A 159 -8.84 27.25 -12.53
N ASN A 160 -9.88 28.09 -12.51
CA ASN A 160 -10.38 28.77 -13.70
C ASN A 160 -9.56 30.04 -14.08
N GLN A 161 -8.66 30.48 -13.20
CA GLN A 161 -7.68 31.55 -13.46
C GLN A 161 -6.38 31.01 -14.08
N TYR A 162 -6.23 29.68 -14.18
CA TYR A 162 -5.08 29.06 -14.83
C TYR A 162 -5.34 28.98 -16.34
N ASP A 163 -4.75 29.93 -17.08
CA ASP A 163 -4.78 29.96 -18.55
C ASP A 163 -3.67 29.06 -19.11
N PRO A 164 -3.98 27.91 -19.76
CA PRO A 164 -2.98 27.01 -20.32
C PRO A 164 -2.18 27.63 -21.48
N SER A 165 -2.64 28.73 -22.07
CA SER A 165 -1.96 29.39 -23.20
C SER A 165 -0.70 30.18 -22.77
N ALA A 166 -0.61 30.59 -21.50
CA ALA A 166 0.56 31.31 -20.97
C ALA A 166 1.81 30.42 -20.84
N LEU A 167 1.64 29.10 -20.67
CA LEU A 167 2.75 28.15 -20.53
C LEU A 167 3.43 27.84 -21.89
N MET A 168 2.68 27.94 -22.99
CA MET A 168 3.21 27.74 -24.34
C MET A 168 4.04 28.93 -24.84
N ALA A 169 3.76 30.15 -24.36
CA ALA A 169 4.53 31.34 -24.72
C ALA A 169 5.94 31.34 -24.09
N TYR A 170 6.08 30.88 -22.85
CA TYR A 170 7.38 30.82 -22.16
C TYR A 170 8.36 29.79 -22.78
N ASN A 171 7.83 28.69 -23.34
CA ASN A 171 8.65 27.67 -23.98
C ASN A 171 9.07 28.04 -25.42
N ALA A 172 8.29 28.88 -26.12
CA ALA A 172 8.67 29.36 -27.45
C ALA A 172 9.82 30.38 -27.40
N SER A 173 9.85 31.27 -26.39
CA SER A 173 10.90 32.28 -26.24
C SER A 173 12.27 31.70 -25.83
N ASN A 174 12.30 30.59 -25.11
CA ASN A 174 13.54 29.92 -24.67
C ASN A 174 14.19 29.03 -25.76
N PHE A 175 13.48 28.73 -26.86
CA PHE A 175 14.02 27.92 -27.95
C PHE A 175 14.77 28.75 -28.99
N LEU A 176 14.44 30.04 -29.13
CA LEU A 176 15.09 30.96 -30.09
C LEU A 176 16.33 31.68 -29.54
N SER A 177 16.68 31.47 -28.28
CA SER A 177 17.88 32.04 -27.63
C SER A 177 19.00 31.01 -27.40
N ARG A 178 18.86 29.80 -27.98
CA ARG A 178 19.86 28.72 -27.98
C ARG A 178 20.21 28.19 -29.38
N LEU A 179 19.90 28.95 -30.42
CA LEU A 179 20.54 28.89 -31.74
C LEU A 179 21.39 30.16 -31.92
#